data_AF-A0A937TVU4-F1
#
_entry.id   AF-A0A937TVU4-F1
#
_cell.length_a   1.000
_cell.length_b   1.000
_cell.length_c   1.000
_cell.angle_alpha   90.00
_cell.angle_beta   90.00
_cell.angle_gamma   90.00
#
_symmetry.space_group_name_H-M   'P 1'
#
loop_
_entity.id
_entity.type
_entity.pdbx_description
1 polymer ?
#
loop_
_entity_poly.entity_id
_entity_poly.type
_entity_poly.pdbx_seq_one_letter_code
_entity_poly.pdbx_strand_id
1 'polypeptide(L)'
;MRGSRVLTVDKYIEGDEGGIEDLMGPQTYFTLVNMCYRLPRKYRLPVKTEPEDGRRVVDDVSDYFAGCMAEGPSFERFAVAEFLAENTKKCKRKLPRLDAALDRFEKLFADVNAS
;
A
#
# COMPACT_ATOMS: atom_id res chain seq x y z
N MET A 1 -12.16 -34.64 2.95
CA MET A 1 -11.11 -33.61 2.93
C MET A 1 -11.77 -32.27 2.66
N ARG A 2 -11.84 -31.36 3.65
CA ARG A 2 -12.25 -29.97 3.39
C ARG A 2 -11.09 -29.32 2.63
N GLY A 3 -11.33 -28.93 1.37
CA GLY A 3 -10.31 -28.33 0.52
C GLY A 3 -9.82 -27.02 1.14
N SER A 4 -8.51 -26.86 1.28
CA SER A 4 -7.92 -25.60 1.74
C SER A 4 -8.27 -24.52 0.71
N ARG A 5 -9.11 -23.56 1.09
CA ARG A 5 -9.55 -22.50 0.18
C ARG A 5 -8.47 -21.42 0.18
N VAL A 6 -7.59 -21.45 -0.82
CA VAL A 6 -6.56 -20.42 -0.99
C VAL A 6 -7.23 -19.15 -1.49
N LEU A 7 -7.15 -18.08 -0.69
CA LEU A 7 -7.55 -16.74 -1.07
C LEU A 7 -6.31 -16.00 -1.58
N THR A 8 -6.47 -15.35 -2.74
CA THR A 8 -5.42 -14.65 -3.44
C THR A 8 -5.79 -13.17 -3.56
N VAL A 9 -4.80 -12.28 -3.52
CA VAL A 9 -5.03 -10.83 -3.35
C VAL A 9 -5.67 -10.20 -4.58
N ASP A 10 -5.42 -10.75 -5.78
CA ASP A 10 -6.04 -10.38 -7.07
C ASP A 10 -7.57 -10.36 -7.03
N LYS A 11 -8.20 -11.12 -6.12
CA LYS A 11 -9.66 -11.08 -5.91
C LYS A 11 -10.18 -9.75 -5.34
N TYR A 12 -9.31 -8.96 -4.73
CA TYR A 12 -9.67 -7.77 -3.97
C TYR A 12 -9.07 -6.48 -4.54
N ILE A 13 -8.20 -6.60 -5.55
CA ILE A 13 -7.51 -5.48 -6.19
C ILE A 13 -7.77 -5.47 -7.70
N GLU A 14 -7.35 -4.39 -8.35
CA GLU A 14 -7.29 -4.31 -9.80
C GLU A 14 -5.86 -4.69 -10.22
N GLY A 15 -5.67 -5.89 -10.76
CA GLY A 15 -4.37 -6.42 -11.17
C GLY A 15 -4.24 -7.92 -10.92
N ASP A 16 -3.28 -8.55 -11.59
CA ASP A 16 -3.07 -10.01 -11.55
C ASP A 16 -2.19 -10.46 -10.37
N GLU A 17 -1.42 -9.54 -9.78
CA GLU A 17 -0.57 -9.80 -8.62
C GLU A 17 -0.63 -8.65 -7.62
N GLY A 18 -0.58 -8.97 -6.31
CA GLY A 18 -0.62 -7.94 -5.27
C GLY A 18 -0.26 -8.42 -3.88
N GLY A 19 0.10 -7.46 -3.03
CA GLY A 19 0.33 -7.61 -1.61
C GLY A 19 -0.65 -6.79 -0.76
N ILE A 20 -0.31 -6.64 0.52
CA ILE A 20 -1.11 -5.85 1.47
C ILE A 20 -1.15 -4.37 1.07
N GLU A 21 -0.06 -3.89 0.49
CA GLU A 21 0.09 -2.54 -0.04
C GLU A 21 -0.92 -2.26 -1.18
N ASP A 22 -1.22 -3.24 -2.01
CA ASP A 22 -2.18 -3.14 -3.11
C ASP A 22 -3.64 -3.10 -2.59
N LEU A 23 -3.93 -3.78 -1.47
CA LEU A 23 -5.22 -3.64 -0.78
C LEU A 23 -5.45 -2.20 -0.28
N MET A 24 -4.38 -1.52 0.16
CA MET A 24 -4.46 -0.09 0.51
C MET A 24 -4.72 0.78 -0.73
N GLY A 25 -4.21 0.35 -1.88
CA GLY A 25 -4.26 1.06 -3.15
C GLY A 25 -3.18 2.13 -3.29
N PRO A 26 -2.82 2.49 -4.55
CA PRO A 26 -1.66 3.35 -4.82
C PRO A 26 -1.75 4.72 -4.16
N GLN A 27 -2.93 5.37 -4.21
CA GLN A 27 -3.13 6.70 -3.66
C GLN A 27 -2.88 6.75 -2.14
N THR A 28 -3.46 5.79 -1.42
CA THR A 28 -3.33 5.64 0.02
C THR A 28 -1.88 5.34 0.39
N TYR A 29 -1.28 4.33 -0.26
CA TYR A 29 0.06 3.86 0.09
C TYR A 29 1.14 4.89 -0.23
N PHE A 30 1.13 5.53 -1.39
CA PHE A 30 2.12 6.54 -1.73
C PHE A 30 2.02 7.77 -0.81
N THR A 31 0.80 8.15 -0.41
CA THR A 31 0.61 9.20 0.58
C THR A 31 1.18 8.79 1.95
N LEU A 32 0.98 7.54 2.35
CA LEU A 32 1.54 7.00 3.59
C LEU A 32 3.07 7.00 3.57
N VAL A 33 3.70 6.57 2.47
CA VAL A 33 5.17 6.58 2.31
C VAL A 33 5.71 8.01 2.37
N ASN A 34 5.08 8.95 1.63
CA ASN A 34 5.42 10.37 1.69
C ASN A 34 5.36 10.93 3.13
N MET A 35 4.38 10.48 3.93
CA MET A 35 4.23 10.88 5.33
C MET A 35 5.27 10.24 6.25
N CYS A 36 5.57 8.96 6.05
CA CYS A 36 6.54 8.17 6.82
C CYS A 36 7.95 8.77 6.70
N TYR A 37 8.41 8.95 5.46
CA TYR A 37 9.76 9.46 5.15
C TYR A 37 9.86 10.98 5.18
N ARG A 38 8.75 11.69 5.45
CA ARG A 38 8.67 13.16 5.47
C ARG A 38 9.29 13.79 4.22
N LEU A 39 9.03 13.19 3.05
CA LEU A 39 9.70 13.56 1.80
C LEU A 39 9.47 15.05 1.45
N PRO A 40 10.56 15.81 1.18
CA PRO A 40 10.45 17.18 0.71
C PRO A 40 9.63 17.25 -0.58
N ARG A 41 8.97 18.39 -0.84
CA ARG A 41 8.05 18.52 -2.01
C ARG A 41 8.68 18.09 -3.34
N LYS A 42 9.97 18.36 -3.55
CA LYS A 42 10.72 17.99 -4.76
C LYS A 42 10.98 16.47 -4.92
N TYR A 43 10.90 15.71 -3.83
CA TYR A 43 11.15 14.27 -3.78
C TYR A 43 9.92 13.47 -3.31
N ARG A 44 8.73 14.08 -3.36
CA ARG A 44 7.53 13.33 -3.03
C ARG A 44 7.23 12.33 -4.14
N LEU A 45 6.90 11.12 -3.74
CA LEU A 45 6.28 10.14 -4.61
C LEU A 45 5.04 10.77 -5.26
N PRO A 46 4.97 10.80 -6.60
CA PRO A 46 3.79 11.31 -7.29
C PRO A 46 2.62 10.37 -7.01
N VAL A 47 1.57 10.87 -6.37
CA VAL A 47 0.39 10.07 -6.01
C VAL A 47 -0.33 9.63 -7.29
N LYS A 48 -0.19 8.35 -7.65
CA LYS A 48 -0.82 7.73 -8.83
C LYS A 48 -2.18 7.11 -8.47
N THR A 49 -3.07 6.96 -9.45
CA THR A 49 -4.34 6.21 -9.31
C THR A 49 -4.14 4.71 -9.43
N GLU A 50 -3.17 4.29 -10.25
CA GLU A 50 -2.84 2.90 -10.58
C GLU A 50 -1.31 2.72 -10.52
N PRO A 51 -0.82 1.51 -10.22
CA PRO A 51 0.60 1.21 -10.30
C PRO A 51 1.08 1.15 -11.76
N GLU A 52 2.39 1.30 -11.96
CA GLU A 52 2.99 1.23 -13.30
C GLU A 52 2.87 -0.18 -13.89
N ASP A 53 2.40 -0.30 -15.13
CA ASP A 53 2.27 -1.56 -15.87
C ASP A 53 1.53 -2.68 -15.11
N GLY A 54 0.62 -2.34 -14.19
CA GLY A 54 -0.14 -3.31 -13.39
C GLY A 54 0.68 -4.10 -12.37
N ARG A 55 1.93 -3.70 -12.10
CA ARG A 55 2.78 -4.33 -11.08
C ARG A 55 2.38 -3.93 -9.67
N ARG A 56 3.03 -4.52 -8.65
CA ARG A 56 2.70 -4.23 -7.25
C ARG A 56 3.07 -2.80 -6.88
N VAL A 57 2.21 -2.14 -6.12
CA VAL A 57 2.42 -0.78 -5.58
C VAL A 57 3.73 -0.63 -4.82
N VAL A 58 4.19 -1.67 -4.14
CA VAL A 58 5.45 -1.65 -3.38
C VAL A 58 6.69 -1.58 -4.30
N ASP A 59 6.61 -2.17 -5.50
CA ASP A 59 7.73 -2.18 -6.44
C ASP A 59 7.92 -0.77 -7.05
N ASP A 60 6.83 -0.06 -7.34
CA ASP A 60 6.87 1.36 -7.72
C ASP A 60 7.59 2.25 -6.71
N VAL A 61 7.33 2.01 -5.42
CA VAL A 61 7.97 2.78 -4.34
C VAL A 61 9.44 2.43 -4.23
N SER A 62 9.78 1.14 -4.32
CA SER A 62 11.16 0.66 -4.26
C SER A 62 12.01 1.27 -5.37
N ASP A 63 11.51 1.24 -6.61
CA ASP A 63 12.20 1.81 -7.77
C ASP A 63 12.38 3.32 -7.64
N TYR A 64 11.37 4.03 -7.14
CA TYR A 64 11.47 5.47 -6.92
C TYR A 64 12.58 5.81 -5.92
N PHE A 65 12.67 5.10 -4.81
CA PHE A 65 13.74 5.33 -3.82
C PHE A 65 15.11 4.96 -4.38
N ALA A 66 15.22 3.84 -5.12
CA ALA A 66 16.48 3.44 -5.75
C ALA A 66 16.97 4.48 -6.78
N GLY A 67 16.06 5.08 -7.56
CA GLY A 67 16.42 6.07 -8.59
C GLY A 67 16.58 7.50 -8.09
N CYS A 68 15.67 7.98 -7.24
CA CYS A 68 15.59 9.40 -6.86
C CYS A 68 16.28 9.72 -5.53
N MET A 69 16.57 8.71 -4.69
CA MET A 69 17.07 8.90 -3.32
C MET A 69 18.43 8.24 -3.10
N ALA A 70 19.35 8.36 -4.07
CA ALA A 70 20.67 7.73 -4.02
C ALA A 70 21.52 8.10 -2.78
N GLU A 71 21.35 9.32 -2.25
CA GLU A 71 22.00 9.80 -1.00
C GLU A 71 21.02 9.85 0.19
N GLY A 72 19.80 9.33 0.02
CA GLY A 72 18.73 9.36 1.02
C GLY A 72 18.60 8.06 1.82
N PRO A 73 17.58 7.95 2.70
CA PRO A 73 17.28 6.70 3.38
C PRO A 73 16.81 5.65 2.37
N SER A 74 17.23 4.40 2.58
CA SER A 74 16.71 3.26 1.84
C SER A 74 15.22 3.04 2.12
N PHE A 75 14.50 2.55 1.13
CA PHE A 75 13.11 2.16 1.31
C PHE A 75 13.01 0.87 2.12
N GLU A 76 12.18 0.89 3.17
CA GLU A 76 11.91 -0.23 4.06
C GLU A 76 10.39 -0.35 4.25
N ARG A 77 9.79 -1.39 3.67
CA ARG A 77 8.34 -1.60 3.74
C ARG A 77 7.80 -1.69 5.17
N PHE A 78 8.58 -2.24 6.10
CA PHE A 78 8.16 -2.41 7.49
C PHE A 78 8.12 -1.08 8.25
N ALA A 79 9.01 -0.14 7.94
CA ALA A 79 8.98 1.20 8.53
C ALA A 79 7.66 1.93 8.20
N VAL A 80 7.12 1.71 7.00
CA VAL A 80 5.83 2.28 6.58
C VAL A 80 4.67 1.70 7.38
N ALA A 81 4.69 0.39 7.64
CA ALA A 81 3.69 -0.30 8.45
C ALA A 81 3.76 0.13 9.93
N GLU A 82 4.96 0.21 10.49
CA GLU A 82 5.20 0.71 11.85
C GLU A 82 4.70 2.15 12.00
N PHE A 83 5.06 3.03 11.04
CA PHE A 83 4.58 4.40 11.02
C PHE A 83 3.05 4.49 11.00
N LEU A 84 2.38 3.65 10.19
CA LEU A 84 0.92 3.60 10.15
C LEU A 84 0.34 3.26 11.54
N ALA A 85 0.86 2.23 12.19
CA ALA A 85 0.41 1.79 13.51
C ALA A 85 0.56 2.90 14.56
N GLU A 86 1.76 3.48 14.65
CA GLU A 86 2.09 4.53 15.62
C GLU A 86 1.33 5.85 15.37
N ASN A 87 1.01 6.15 14.11
CA ASN A 87 0.41 7.42 13.70
C ASN A 87 -1.05 7.28 13.26
N THR A 88 -1.75 6.23 13.70
CA THR A 88 -3.11 5.87 13.24
C THR A 88 -4.08 7.07 13.17
N LYS A 89 -4.16 7.90 14.22
CA LYS A 89 -5.06 9.09 14.23
C LYS A 89 -4.73 10.09 13.12
N LYS A 90 -3.44 10.32 12.87
CA LYS A 90 -2.95 11.22 11.82
C LYS A 90 -3.20 10.62 10.44
N CYS A 91 -2.93 9.32 10.28
CA CYS A 91 -3.15 8.59 9.03
C CYS A 91 -4.64 8.58 8.66
N LYS A 92 -5.54 8.25 9.59
CA LYS A 92 -6.99 8.26 9.36
C LYS A 92 -7.51 9.58 8.79
N ARG A 93 -6.91 10.71 9.19
CA ARG A 93 -7.32 12.04 8.72
C ARG A 93 -6.69 12.45 7.39
N LYS A 94 -5.51 11.92 7.06
CA LYS A 94 -4.69 12.42 5.94
C LYS A 94 -4.59 11.47 4.76
N LEU A 95 -4.84 10.18 4.96
CA LEU A 95 -4.76 9.22 3.89
C LEU A 95 -5.98 9.36 2.97
N PRO A 96 -5.80 9.65 1.68
CA PRO A 96 -6.89 9.67 0.72
C PRO A 96 -7.41 8.26 0.51
N ARG A 97 -8.68 8.12 0.11
CA ARG A 97 -9.29 6.84 -0.29
C ARG A 97 -9.18 5.72 0.75
N LEU A 98 -9.04 6.09 2.02
CA LEU A 98 -8.91 5.13 3.11
C LEU A 98 -10.18 4.28 3.26
N ASP A 99 -11.35 4.85 2.97
CA ASP A 99 -12.63 4.14 2.85
C ASP A 99 -12.56 2.99 1.83
N ALA A 100 -12.12 3.28 0.61
CA ALA A 100 -11.99 2.25 -0.42
C ALA A 100 -10.96 1.16 -0.06
N ALA A 101 -9.88 1.53 0.64
CA ALA A 101 -8.94 0.56 1.20
C ALA A 101 -9.60 -0.34 2.24
N LEU A 102 -10.33 0.25 3.19
CA LEU A 102 -11.04 -0.48 4.24
C LEU A 102 -12.08 -1.44 3.66
N ASP A 103 -12.85 -1.02 2.64
CA ASP A 103 -13.83 -1.89 1.96
C ASP A 103 -13.17 -3.15 1.37
N ARG A 104 -11.95 -3.05 0.83
CA ARG A 104 -11.20 -4.22 0.32
C ARG A 104 -10.76 -5.14 1.46
N PHE A 105 -10.28 -4.58 2.57
CA PHE A 105 -9.93 -5.36 3.75
C PHE A 105 -11.16 -6.04 4.36
N GLU A 106 -12.31 -5.37 4.42
CA GLU A 106 -13.57 -5.94 4.91
C GLU A 106 -14.02 -7.12 4.06
N LYS A 107 -13.93 -7.02 2.73
CA LYS A 107 -14.21 -8.15 1.82
C LYS A 107 -13.26 -9.32 2.06
N LEU A 108 -11.95 -9.06 2.18
CA LEU A 108 -10.97 -10.09 2.50
C LEU A 108 -11.30 -10.79 3.82
N PHE A 109 -11.60 -10.02 4.88
CA PHE A 109 -11.94 -10.60 6.18
C PHE A 109 -13.25 -11.37 6.16
N ALA A 110 -14.25 -10.91 5.41
CA ALA A 110 -15.51 -11.63 5.23
C ALA A 110 -15.27 -13.01 4.60
N ASP A 111 -14.45 -13.10 3.55
CA ASP A 111 -14.12 -14.36 2.89
C ASP A 111 -13.29 -15.30 3.78
N VAL A 112 -12.34 -14.73 4.54
CA VAL A 112 -11.56 -15.50 5.53
C VAL A 112 -12.48 -16.07 6.62
N ASN A 113 -13.42 -15.29 7.13
CA ASN A 113 -14.33 -15.72 8.20
C ASN A 113 -15.44 -16.67 7.72
N ALA A 114 -15.75 -16.65 6.42
CA ALA A 114 -16.70 -17.57 5.80
C ALA A 114 -16.05 -18.91 5.36
N SER A 115 -14.75 -19.08 5.59
CA SER A 115 -13.97 -20.27 5.22
C SER A 115 -13.96 -21.36 6.31
#